data_AF-A0A8T5N4K6-F1
#
_entry.id   AF-A0A8T5N4K6-F1
#
_cell.length_a   1.000
_cell.length_b   1.000
_cell.length_c   1.000
_cell.angle_alpha   90.00
_cell.angle_beta   90.00
_cell.angle_gamma   90.00
#
_symmetry.space_group_name_H-M   'P 1'
#
loop_
_entity.id
_entity.type
_entity.pdbx_description
1 polymer ?
#
loop_
_entity_poly.entity_id
_entity_poly.type
_entity_poly.pdbx_seq_one_letter_code
_entity_poly.pdbx_strand_id
1 'polypeptide(L)'
;MSLPINLLRSRLVNELAMCRSSLDYEILCSDEEFAELPTTLEVSMRNVPGPVLRMGAVEDQTEHTMQIVITPDYPYEKPIVRW
;
A
#
# COMPACT_ATOMS: atom_id res chain seq x y z
N MET A 1 -21.69 -1.80 5.08
CA MET A 1 -21.56 -3.16 5.63
C MET A 1 -20.22 -3.66 5.15
N SER A 2 -19.32 -4.06 6.05
CA SER A 2 -18.01 -4.63 5.70
C SER A 2 -18.16 -5.98 4.99
N LEU A 3 -17.16 -6.35 4.20
CA LEU A 3 -17.15 -7.64 3.49
C LEU A 3 -16.98 -8.78 4.51
N PRO A 4 -17.53 -9.99 4.30
CA PRO A 4 -17.21 -11.13 5.16
C PRO A 4 -15.69 -11.36 5.21
N ILE A 5 -15.13 -11.54 6.41
CA ILE A 5 -13.67 -11.53 6.63
C ILE A 5 -12.90 -12.51 5.74
N ASN A 6 -13.43 -13.71 5.51
CA ASN A 6 -12.77 -14.71 4.66
C ASN A 6 -12.72 -14.29 3.18
N LEU A 7 -13.77 -13.61 2.71
CA LEU A 7 -13.81 -13.08 1.35
C LEU A 7 -12.87 -11.88 1.21
N LEU A 8 -12.79 -11.03 2.24
CA LEU A 8 -11.86 -9.90 2.29
C LEU A 8 -10.41 -10.40 2.24
N ARG A 9 -10.04 -11.38 3.06
CA ARG A 9 -8.70 -12.00 3.05
C ARG A 9 -8.34 -12.56 1.68
N SER A 10 -9.21 -13.40 1.10
CA SER A 10 -8.96 -13.98 -0.22
C SER A 10 -8.78 -12.91 -1.30
N ARG A 11 -9.56 -11.83 -1.24
CA ARG A 11 -9.41 -10.69 -2.12
C ARG A 11 -8.05 -9.99 -1.93
N LEU A 12 -7.66 -9.67 -0.70
CA LEU A 12 -6.41 -8.96 -0.41
C LEU A 12 -5.18 -9.76 -0.81
N VAL A 13 -5.18 -11.07 -0.59
CA VAL A 13 -4.10 -11.97 -1.07
C VAL A 13 -3.99 -11.91 -2.60
N ASN A 14 -5.11 -11.98 -3.31
CA ASN A 14 -5.13 -11.90 -4.77
C ASN A 14 -4.67 -10.52 -5.28
N GLU A 15 -5.13 -9.44 -4.66
CA GLU A 15 -4.72 -8.09 -5.01
C GLU A 15 -3.23 -7.86 -4.77
N LEU A 16 -2.69 -8.28 -3.63
CA LEU A 16 -1.27 -8.18 -3.31
C LEU A 16 -0.41 -8.94 -4.34
N ALA A 17 -0.82 -10.16 -4.70
CA ALA A 17 -0.17 -10.96 -5.73
C ALA A 17 -0.21 -10.27 -7.10
N MET A 18 -1.36 -9.73 -7.51
CA MET A 18 -1.49 -8.98 -8.77
C MET A 18 -0.59 -7.74 -8.77
N CYS A 19 -0.60 -6.93 -7.71
CA CYS A 19 0.24 -5.75 -7.57
C CYS A 19 1.72 -6.10 -7.72
N ARG A 20 2.21 -7.11 -7.00
CA ARG A 20 3.61 -7.56 -7.10
C ARG A 20 4.00 -8.07 -8.49
N SER A 21 3.04 -8.66 -9.22
CA SER A 21 3.31 -9.16 -10.58
C SER A 21 3.25 -8.10 -11.67
N SER A 22 2.58 -6.97 -11.43
CA SER A 22 2.25 -5.97 -12.44
C SER A 22 2.93 -4.63 -12.23
N LEU A 23 3.32 -4.31 -11.00
CA LEU A 23 3.95 -3.05 -10.64
C LEU A 23 5.45 -3.25 -10.48
N ASP A 24 6.24 -2.29 -10.97
CA ASP A 24 7.69 -2.23 -10.76
C ASP A 24 8.04 -1.61 -9.38
N TYR A 25 7.23 -1.91 -8.38
CA TYR A 25 7.33 -1.37 -7.02
C TYR A 25 7.64 -2.50 -6.04
N GLU A 26 8.44 -2.19 -5.05
CA GLU A 26 8.71 -3.10 -3.94
C GLU A 26 7.58 -2.94 -2.90
N ILE A 27 6.82 -4.03 -2.67
CA ILE A 27 5.67 -4.03 -1.76
C ILE A 27 5.91 -5.04 -0.64
N LEU A 28 6.18 -4.53 0.57
CA LEU A 28 6.32 -5.30 1.78
C LEU A 28 4.99 -5.28 2.55
N CYS A 29 4.49 -6.43 2.96
CA CYS A 29 3.27 -6.55 3.75
C CYS A 29 3.63 -7.03 5.16
N SER A 30 3.06 -6.40 6.19
CA SER A 30 3.29 -6.83 7.58
C SER A 30 2.66 -8.20 7.89
N ASP A 31 1.62 -8.59 7.16
CA ASP A 31 0.93 -9.88 7.26
C ASP A 31 0.39 -10.30 5.88
N GLU A 32 1.05 -11.25 5.22
CA GLU A 32 0.67 -11.69 3.87
C GLU A 32 -0.61 -12.53 3.82
N GLU A 33 -1.03 -13.12 4.95
CA GLU A 33 -2.26 -13.90 5.03
C GLU A 33 -3.47 -13.04 5.41
N PHE A 34 -3.23 -11.79 5.80
CA PHE A 34 -4.25 -10.87 6.34
C PHE A 34 -5.05 -11.52 7.47
N ALA A 35 -4.37 -12.28 8.33
CA ALA A 35 -4.96 -12.98 9.46
C ALA A 35 -5.59 -11.98 10.44
N GLU A 36 -4.96 -10.83 10.66
CA GLU A 36 -5.51 -9.76 11.49
C GLU A 36 -5.50 -8.41 10.77
N LEU A 37 -6.56 -7.63 10.99
CA LEU A 37 -6.70 -6.27 10.47
C LEU A 37 -6.74 -5.27 11.63
N PRO A 38 -6.14 -4.08 11.48
CA PRO A 38 -5.56 -3.55 10.24
C PRO A 38 -4.18 -4.12 9.89
N THR A 39 -3.89 -4.23 8.59
CA THR A 39 -2.59 -4.67 8.05
C THR A 39 -1.90 -3.51 7.35
N THR A 40 -0.58 -3.44 7.46
CA THR A 40 0.22 -2.36 6.88
C THR A 40 1.02 -2.87 5.69
N LEU A 41 1.02 -2.09 4.61
CA LEU A 41 1.88 -2.27 3.45
C LEU A 41 2.88 -1.12 3.40
N GLU A 42 4.16 -1.44 3.22
CA GLU A 42 5.18 -0.48 2.81
C GLU A 42 5.41 -0.61 1.31
N VAL A 43 5.28 0.49 0.60
CA VAL A 43 5.44 0.54 -0.86
C VAL A 43 6.60 1.45 -1.20
N SER A 44 7.65 0.90 -1.80
CA SER A 44 8.80 1.63 -2.31
C SER A 44 8.75 1.69 -3.83
N MET A 45 8.68 2.91 -4.35
CA MET A 45 8.64 3.23 -5.77
C MET A 45 10.02 3.77 -6.18
N ARG A 46 10.63 3.17 -7.19
CA ARG A 46 11.91 3.62 -7.77
C ARG A 46 11.66 4.18 -9.16
N ASN A 47 12.51 5.09 -9.61
CA ASN A 47 12.43 5.71 -10.94
C ASN A 47 11.11 6.49 -11.20
N VAL A 48 10.45 6.99 -10.15
CA VAL A 48 9.25 7.81 -10.26
C VAL A 48 9.65 9.26 -9.97
N PRO A 49 9.80 10.15 -10.97
CA PRO A 49 10.22 11.52 -10.73
C PRO A 49 9.11 12.30 -10.01
N GLY A 50 9.49 13.00 -8.93
CA GLY A 50 8.59 13.83 -8.15
C GLY A 50 9.31 14.98 -7.44
N PRO A 51 8.69 16.16 -7.34
CA PRO A 51 9.26 17.28 -6.60
C PRO A 51 9.12 17.06 -5.09
N VAL A 52 10.14 17.43 -4.32
CA VAL A 52 10.13 17.40 -2.86
C VAL A 52 10.60 18.72 -2.27
N LEU A 53 10.02 19.11 -1.14
CA LEU A 53 10.44 20.30 -0.41
C LEU A 53 11.45 19.90 0.66
N ARG A 54 12.73 20.23 0.46
CA ARG A 54 13.80 20.04 1.45
C ARG A 54 14.36 21.38 1.87
N MET A 55 14.36 21.64 3.18
CA MET A 55 14.89 22.88 3.75
C MET A 55 14.34 24.17 3.09
N GLY A 56 13.10 24.14 2.61
CA GLY A 56 12.45 25.27 1.94
C GLY A 56 12.75 25.42 0.45
N ALA A 57 13.57 24.56 -0.14
CA ALA A 57 13.83 24.51 -1.58
C ALA A 57 13.11 23.31 -2.24
N VAL A 58 12.65 23.50 -3.47
CA VAL A 58 12.08 22.41 -4.29
C VAL A 58 13.23 21.68 -4.97
N GLU A 59 13.33 20.39 -4.73
CA GLU A 59 14.33 19.48 -5.32
C GLU A 59 13.62 18.34 -6.04
N ASP A 60 14.32 17.69 -6.98
CA ASP A 60 13.84 16.49 -7.65
C ASP A 60 14.22 15.23 -6.85
N GLN A 61 13.29 14.28 -6.76
CA GLN A 61 13.50 12.96 -6.18
C GLN A 61 12.90 11.90 -7.10
N THR A 62 13.50 10.72 -7.15
CA THR A 62 13.06 9.61 -8.01
C THR A 62 12.68 8.35 -7.23
N GLU A 63 12.95 8.33 -5.94
CA GLU A 63 12.62 7.22 -5.04
C GLU A 63 11.61 7.71 -4.00
N HIS A 64 10.48 7.03 -3.86
CA HIS A 64 9.44 7.42 -2.93
C HIS A 64 8.98 6.22 -2.13
N THR A 65 8.65 6.44 -0.85
CA THR A 65 8.07 5.40 -0.01
C THR A 65 6.73 5.91 0.50
N MET A 66 5.74 5.03 0.57
CA MET A 66 4.48 5.31 1.24
C MET A 66 4.03 4.10 2.05
N GLN A 67 3.24 4.37 3.07
CA GLN A 67 2.58 3.37 3.89
C GLN A 67 1.09 3.32 3.56
N ILE A 68 0.56 2.13 3.31
CA ILE A 68 -0.87 1.90 3.11
C ILE A 68 -1.37 1.03 4.27
N VAL A 69 -2.41 1.47 4.97
CA VAL A 69 -3.03 0.70 6.05
C VAL A 69 -4.40 0.22 5.59
N ILE A 70 -4.55 -1.10 5.46
CA ILE A 70 -5.80 -1.78 5.12
C ILE A 70 -6.61 -2.00 6.39
N THR A 71 -7.84 -1.49 6.44
CA THR A 71 -8.75 -1.64 7.59
C THR A 71 -9.81 -2.71 7.34
N PRO A 72 -10.53 -3.19 8.38
CA PRO A 72 -11.65 -4.14 8.22
C PRO A 72 -12.79 -3.67 7.32
N ASP A 73 -12.91 -2.35 7.11
CA ASP A 73 -13.98 -1.75 6.30
C ASP A 73 -13.65 -1.71 4.80
N TYR A 74 -12.43 -2.10 4.41
CA TYR A 74 -12.08 -2.32 3.02
C TYR A 74 -12.94 -3.45 2.41
N PRO A 75 -13.38 -3.37 1.14
CA PRO A 75 -13.14 -2.31 0.15
C PRO A 75 -14.17 -1.17 0.16
N TYR A 76 -15.08 -1.12 1.14
CA TYR A 76 -16.11 -0.08 1.19
C TYR A 76 -15.53 1.27 1.61
N GLU A 77 -14.60 1.25 2.56
CA GLU A 77 -13.75 2.39 2.88
C GLU A 77 -12.38 2.25 2.21
N LYS A 78 -11.84 3.39 1.79
CA LYS A 78 -10.50 3.45 1.21
C LYS A 78 -9.46 3.18 2.30
N PRO A 79 -8.33 2.53 1.95
CA PRO A 79 -7.24 2.38 2.90
C PRO A 79 -6.64 3.75 3.24
N ILE A 80 -6.00 3.82 4.40
CA ILE A 80 -5.31 5.03 4.85
C ILE A 80 -3.94 5.05 4.19
N VAL A 81 -3.60 6.14 3.49
CA VAL A 81 -2.30 6.31 2.83
C VAL A 81 -1.50 7.39 3.55
N ARG A 82 -0.25 7.09 3.89
CA ARG A 82 0.72 8.02 4.48
C ARG A 82 1.94 8.11 3.57
N TRP A 83 2.25 9.31 3.11
CA TRP A 83 3.43 9.63 2.31
C TRP A 83 4.60 10.04 3.19
#